data_AF-A0A7I8V6B3-F1
#
_entry.id   AF-A0A7I8V6B3-F1
#
_cell.length_a   1.000
_cell.length_b   1.000
_cell.length_c   1.000
_cell.angle_alpha   90.00
_cell.angle_beta   90.00
_cell.angle_gamma   90.00
#
_symmetry.space_group_name_H-M   'P 1'
#
loop_
_entity.id
_entity.type
_entity.pdbx_description
1 polymer ?
#
loop_
_entity_poly.entity_id
_entity_poly.type
_entity_poly.pdbx_seq_one_letter_code
_entity_poly.pdbx_strand_id
1 'polypeptide(L)'
;MIVIDLEATDLDRPRLIEFCAIAIPVKFIKSADSNWFRVLDKLSFCVYPRRNVSFEASNLTGLYNDILYDKKIFSNDHAELIKLFIANQLPPVCLIAHNGFRFDFKLIKTELFYIGASLPEDLICVDSLMIFNKIYNQSNKESDFKPSAFHGARNIDQSLFDSINQKNESKASGQKQRRSCALNSLYKTLTGEDIQNAHSAESDCIALCRLIHEAPDQFWKVLNEFICSWKDIKSFEFVKISTLPDGVFPSQT
;
A
#
# COMPACT_ATOMS: atom_id res chain seq x y z
N MET A 1 -12.59 4.81 -0.97
CA MET A 1 -11.46 4.04 -0.40
C MET A 1 -10.24 4.94 -0.38
N ILE A 2 -9.29 4.69 0.50
CA ILE A 2 -8.02 5.43 0.55
C ILE A 2 -6.91 4.40 0.47
N VAL A 3 -6.12 4.45 -0.60
CA VAL A 3 -4.88 3.70 -0.72
C VAL A 3 -3.78 4.48 -0.03
N ILE A 4 -2.98 3.83 0.80
CA ILE A 4 -1.83 4.44 1.46
C ILE A 4 -0.58 3.59 1.23
N ASP A 5 0.56 4.26 1.25
CA ASP A 5 1.89 3.68 1.20
C ASP A 5 2.87 4.58 1.97
N LEU A 6 3.81 3.98 2.68
CA LEU A 6 4.74 4.65 3.58
C LEU A 6 6.18 4.18 3.33
N GLU A 7 7.09 5.13 3.15
CA GLU A 7 8.53 4.86 3.22
C GLU A 7 9.04 5.07 4.64
N ALA A 8 10.06 4.28 5.01
CA ALA A 8 10.61 4.27 6.36
C ALA A 8 12.14 4.23 6.41
N THR A 9 12.71 4.51 7.58
CA THR A 9 14.16 4.45 7.82
C THR A 9 14.77 3.07 7.67
N ASP A 10 14.02 2.00 7.96
CA ASP A 10 14.47 0.60 7.98
C ASP A 10 13.26 -0.34 8.20
N LEU A 11 13.50 -1.65 8.45
CA LEU A 11 12.45 -2.65 8.71
C LEU A 11 12.32 -3.11 10.18
N ASP A 12 13.33 -2.88 11.02
CA ASP A 12 13.36 -3.39 12.41
C ASP A 12 12.72 -2.41 13.40
N ARG A 13 13.11 -1.13 13.29
CA ARG A 13 12.59 -0.02 14.09
C ARG A 13 12.24 1.18 13.21
N PRO A 14 11.33 0.97 12.23
CA PRO A 14 11.01 1.95 11.21
C PRO A 14 10.54 3.26 11.83
N ARG A 15 11.04 4.37 11.28
CA ARG A 15 10.45 5.71 11.42
C ARG A 15 9.96 6.17 10.06
N LEU A 16 8.81 6.82 10.03
CA LEU A 16 8.25 7.38 8.80
C LEU A 16 9.20 8.41 8.20
N ILE A 17 9.38 8.37 6.88
CA ILE A 17 10.13 9.38 6.11
C ILE A 17 9.32 9.95 4.95
N GLU A 18 8.39 9.18 4.39
CA GLU A 18 7.46 9.62 3.36
C GLU A 18 6.10 8.96 3.56
N PHE A 19 5.03 9.74 3.40
CA PHE A 19 3.66 9.28 3.47
C PHE A 19 2.93 9.66 2.18
N CYS A 20 2.17 8.73 1.62
CA CYS A 20 1.19 9.04 0.58
C CYS A 20 -0.16 8.40 0.89
N ALA A 21 -1.23 9.12 0.53
CA ALA A 21 -2.59 8.64 0.53
C ALA A 21 -3.32 9.13 -0.73
N ILE A 22 -4.00 8.21 -1.42
CA ILE A 22 -4.84 8.49 -2.60
C ILE A 22 -6.26 8.01 -2.30
N ALA A 23 -7.20 8.95 -2.21
CA ALA A 23 -8.61 8.66 -2.00
C ALA A 23 -9.35 8.60 -3.34
N ILE A 24 -10.00 7.47 -3.62
CA ILE A 24 -10.80 7.27 -4.84
C ILE A 24 -12.23 6.88 -4.45
N PRO A 25 -13.25 7.56 -4.98
CA PRO A 25 -14.65 7.16 -4.79
C PRO A 25 -14.91 5.76 -5.36
N VAL A 26 -15.50 4.88 -4.55
CA VAL A 26 -15.71 3.46 -4.89
C VAL A 26 -16.45 3.26 -6.23
N LYS A 27 -17.35 4.18 -6.57
CA LYS A 27 -18.13 4.13 -7.82
C LYS A 27 -17.23 4.06 -9.07
N PHE A 28 -16.10 4.80 -9.09
CA PHE A 28 -15.24 4.88 -10.27
C PHE A 28 -14.40 3.62 -10.48
N ILE A 29 -14.10 2.91 -9.40
CA ILE A 29 -13.36 1.65 -9.45
C ILE A 29 -14.30 0.53 -9.89
N LYS A 30 -15.52 0.50 -9.34
CA LYS A 30 -16.53 -0.51 -9.71
C LYS A 30 -17.01 -0.38 -11.15
N SER A 31 -17.08 0.83 -11.69
CA SER A 31 -17.56 1.05 -13.05
C SER A 31 -16.48 0.82 -14.12
N ALA A 32 -15.25 0.46 -13.73
CA ALA A 32 -14.08 0.38 -14.62
C ALA A 32 -13.97 1.63 -15.52
N ASP A 33 -14.29 2.81 -14.97
CA ASP A 33 -14.32 4.06 -15.76
C ASP A 33 -12.91 4.36 -16.26
N SER A 34 -12.73 4.61 -17.55
CA SER A 34 -11.42 4.97 -18.11
C SER A 34 -10.82 6.24 -17.50
N ASN A 35 -11.63 7.10 -16.88
CA ASN A 35 -11.21 8.32 -16.19
C ASN A 35 -11.19 8.17 -14.66
N TRP A 36 -11.17 6.95 -14.13
CA TRP A 36 -11.20 6.68 -12.69
C TRP A 36 -10.12 7.44 -11.90
N PHE A 37 -8.97 7.71 -12.53
CA PHE A 37 -7.85 8.43 -11.91
C PHE A 37 -7.96 9.96 -11.98
N ARG A 38 -8.98 10.52 -12.65
CA ARG A 38 -9.18 11.97 -12.74
C ARG A 38 -9.85 12.57 -11.50
N VAL A 39 -10.70 11.79 -10.84
CA VAL A 39 -11.49 12.23 -9.67
C VAL A 39 -10.96 11.49 -8.44
N LEU A 40 -9.94 12.08 -7.82
CA LEU A 40 -9.31 11.60 -6.60
C LEU A 40 -8.87 12.78 -5.73
N ASP A 41 -8.70 12.53 -4.43
CA ASP A 41 -7.95 13.40 -3.54
C ASP A 41 -6.60 12.74 -3.25
N LYS A 42 -5.54 13.54 -3.07
CA LYS A 42 -4.20 13.04 -2.76
C LYS A 42 -3.54 13.89 -1.68
N LEU A 43 -2.95 13.20 -0.70
CA LEU A 43 -2.10 13.79 0.34
C LEU A 43 -0.74 13.09 0.29
N SER A 44 0.34 13.84 0.08
CA SER A 44 1.70 13.32 0.12
C SER A 44 2.62 14.31 0.82
N PHE A 45 3.49 13.80 1.70
CA PHE A 45 4.50 14.61 2.37
C PHE A 45 5.68 13.75 2.85
N CYS A 46 6.86 14.36 2.89
CA CYS A 46 8.03 13.80 3.55
C CYS A 46 8.19 14.39 4.96
N VAL A 47 8.79 13.63 5.87
CA VAL A 47 9.14 14.08 7.22
C VAL A 47 10.61 13.80 7.52
N TYR A 48 11.22 14.60 8.39
CA TYR A 48 12.56 14.31 8.88
C TYR A 48 12.49 13.19 9.94
N PRO A 49 13.17 12.05 9.75
CA PRO A 49 13.21 11.00 10.75
C PRO A 49 14.12 11.42 11.91
N ARG A 50 13.69 11.19 13.16
CA ARG A 50 14.54 11.37 14.36
C ARG A 50 15.59 10.26 14.53
N ARG A 51 15.99 9.62 13.44
CA ARG A 51 16.95 8.51 13.35
C ARG A 51 17.59 8.49 11.97
N ASN A 52 18.71 7.80 11.86
CA ASN A 52 19.38 7.61 10.57
C ASN A 52 18.55 6.68 9.68
N VAL A 53 18.39 7.06 8.41
CA VAL A 53 17.91 6.16 7.36
C VAL A 53 19.01 5.11 7.12
N SER A 54 18.65 3.83 7.09
CA SER A 54 19.62 2.76 6.80
C SER A 54 20.15 2.88 5.38
N PHE A 55 21.32 2.29 5.12
CA PHE A 55 21.89 2.28 3.78
C PHE A 55 20.93 1.60 2.78
N GLU A 56 20.32 0.49 3.18
CA GLU A 56 19.38 -0.26 2.35
C GLU A 56 18.11 0.56 2.04
N ALA A 57 17.51 1.18 3.07
CA ALA A 57 16.34 2.02 2.89
C ALA A 57 16.66 3.25 2.01
N SER A 58 17.83 3.86 2.20
CA SER A 58 18.26 5.00 1.39
C SER A 58 18.49 4.62 -0.07
N ASN A 59 19.11 3.46 -0.32
CA ASN A 59 19.34 2.98 -1.68
C ASN A 59 18.03 2.60 -2.40
N LEU A 60 17.02 2.11 -1.67
CA LEU A 60 15.71 1.79 -2.23
C LEU A 60 14.89 3.05 -2.53
N THR A 61 14.75 3.93 -1.54
CA THR A 61 13.82 5.06 -1.59
C THR A 61 14.43 6.32 -2.20
N GLY A 62 15.75 6.38 -2.30
CA GLY A 62 16.48 7.61 -2.62
C GLY A 62 16.44 8.66 -1.52
N LEU A 63 15.82 8.39 -0.37
CA LEU A 63 15.71 9.29 0.77
C LEU A 63 16.83 9.06 1.78
N TYR A 64 17.39 10.13 2.33
CA TYR A 64 18.37 10.09 3.43
C TYR A 64 18.27 11.37 4.25
N ASN A 65 18.88 11.35 5.44
CA ASN A 65 18.73 12.43 6.42
C ASN A 65 19.02 13.82 5.86
N ASP A 66 20.10 13.99 5.07
CA ASP A 66 20.52 15.30 4.59
C ASP A 66 19.49 15.95 3.66
N ILE A 67 18.89 15.20 2.73
CA ILE A 67 17.86 15.75 1.83
C ILE A 67 16.50 15.95 2.51
N LEU A 68 16.30 15.30 3.67
CA LEU A 68 15.11 15.47 4.50
C LEU A 68 15.31 16.53 5.60
N TYR A 69 16.48 17.14 5.72
CA TYR A 69 16.86 17.98 6.87
C TYR A 69 15.90 19.15 7.11
N ASP A 70 15.45 19.80 6.02
CA ASP A 70 14.52 20.94 6.08
C ASP A 70 13.05 20.52 6.24
N LYS A 71 12.76 19.21 6.30
CA LYS A 71 11.41 18.72 6.57
C LYS A 71 11.13 18.74 8.07
N LYS A 72 9.86 18.96 8.41
CA LYS A 72 9.39 18.82 9.78
C LYS A 72 9.45 17.35 10.20
N ILE A 73 9.73 17.10 11.47
CA ILE A 73 9.46 15.80 12.09
C ILE A 73 7.95 15.50 12.07
N PHE A 74 7.58 14.21 12.07
CA PHE A 74 6.16 13.84 12.24
C PHE A 74 5.60 14.42 13.55
N SER A 75 4.43 15.04 13.46
CA SER A 75 3.87 15.91 14.51
C SER A 75 2.34 15.94 14.47
N ASN A 76 1.72 16.66 15.42
CA ASN A 76 0.27 16.84 15.46
C ASN A 76 -0.29 17.52 14.20
N ASP A 77 0.46 18.42 13.55
CA ASP A 77 0.05 19.03 12.27
C ASP A 77 -0.16 17.95 11.19
N HIS A 78 0.77 17.00 11.09
CA HIS A 78 0.68 15.90 10.12
C HIS A 78 -0.48 14.96 10.44
N ALA A 79 -0.66 14.64 11.72
CA ALA A 79 -1.80 13.82 12.14
C ALA A 79 -3.14 14.50 11.83
N GLU A 80 -3.22 15.82 12.01
CA GLU A 80 -4.42 16.60 11.68
C GLU A 80 -4.66 16.64 10.17
N LEU A 81 -3.63 16.82 9.36
CA LEU A 81 -3.75 16.71 7.89
C LEU A 81 -4.33 15.36 7.47
N ILE A 82 -3.84 14.25 8.03
CA ILE A 82 -4.35 12.91 7.73
C ILE A 82 -5.82 12.77 8.17
N LYS A 83 -6.17 13.24 9.39
CA LYS A 83 -7.56 13.19 9.89
C LYS A 83 -8.51 13.99 9.01
N LEU A 84 -8.15 15.22 8.65
CA LEU A 84 -8.98 16.08 7.81
C LEU A 84 -9.14 15.50 6.40
N PHE A 85 -8.05 14.94 5.84
CA PHE A 85 -8.11 14.23 4.56
C PHE A 85 -9.10 13.06 4.59
N ILE A 86 -9.08 12.27 5.65
CA ILE A 86 -10.01 11.15 5.89
C ILE A 86 -11.45 11.66 6.08
N ALA A 87 -11.64 12.70 6.91
CA ALA A 87 -12.97 13.25 7.22
C ALA A 87 -13.64 13.89 5.99
N ASN A 88 -12.86 14.29 4.98
CA ASN A 88 -13.38 14.80 3.71
C ASN A 88 -13.88 13.70 2.76
N GLN A 89 -13.78 12.41 3.14
CA GLN A 89 -14.22 11.28 2.32
C GLN A 89 -15.60 10.79 2.75
N LEU A 90 -16.39 10.29 1.79
CA LEU A 90 -17.69 9.68 2.08
C LEU A 90 -17.52 8.37 2.87
N PRO A 91 -18.23 8.19 4.01
CA PRO A 91 -18.19 6.96 4.78
C PRO A 91 -18.97 5.81 4.08
N PRO A 92 -18.64 4.53 4.39
CA PRO A 92 -17.54 4.09 5.24
C PRO A 92 -16.18 4.27 4.55
N VAL A 93 -15.18 4.73 5.31
CA VAL A 93 -13.82 4.94 4.80
C VAL A 93 -12.96 3.70 5.09
N CYS A 94 -12.39 3.14 4.02
CA CYS A 94 -11.49 1.98 4.08
C CYS A 94 -10.07 2.37 3.66
N LEU A 95 -9.11 2.18 4.57
CA LEU A 95 -7.67 2.28 4.30
C LEU A 95 -7.18 0.98 3.64
N ILE A 96 -6.41 1.09 2.56
CA ILE A 96 -5.86 -0.05 1.83
C ILE A 96 -4.36 0.16 1.68
N ALA A 97 -3.56 -0.82 2.10
CA ALA A 97 -2.12 -0.83 1.89
C ALA A 97 -1.69 -2.22 1.43
N HIS A 98 -0.52 -2.34 0.81
CA HIS A 98 0.03 -3.62 0.40
C HIS A 98 0.98 -4.17 1.45
N ASN A 99 0.63 -5.30 2.09
CA ASN A 99 1.30 -5.80 3.30
C ASN A 99 1.10 -4.89 4.53
N GLY A 100 0.05 -4.06 4.52
CA GLY A 100 -0.20 -3.04 5.51
C GLY A 100 -0.37 -3.56 6.94
N PHE A 101 -0.95 -4.76 7.13
CA PHE A 101 -1.10 -5.33 8.48
C PHE A 101 0.24 -5.66 9.13
N ARG A 102 1.28 -5.87 8.31
CA ARG A 102 2.64 -6.14 8.81
C ARG A 102 3.51 -4.89 8.84
N PHE A 103 3.15 -3.84 8.11
CA PHE A 103 4.00 -2.66 7.94
C PHE A 103 3.25 -1.34 8.07
N ASP A 104 2.66 -0.79 6.99
CA ASP A 104 2.14 0.57 6.89
C ASP A 104 1.19 0.95 8.02
N PHE A 105 0.21 0.09 8.30
CA PHE A 105 -0.78 0.34 9.33
C PHE A 105 -0.12 0.37 10.72
N LYS A 106 0.86 -0.51 10.98
CA LYS A 106 1.61 -0.51 12.24
C LYS A 106 2.53 0.71 12.36
N LEU A 107 3.14 1.13 11.26
CA LEU A 107 4.05 2.27 11.22
C LEU A 107 3.29 3.56 11.54
N ILE A 108 2.20 3.84 10.83
CA ILE A 108 1.42 5.07 11.10
C ILE A 108 0.76 5.02 12.49
N LYS A 109 0.30 3.85 12.96
CA LYS A 109 -0.24 3.69 14.32
C LYS A 109 0.82 4.00 15.39
N THR A 110 2.06 3.56 15.16
CA THR A 110 3.21 3.86 16.00
C THR A 110 3.51 5.35 16.04
N GLU A 111 3.61 6.01 14.89
CA GLU A 111 3.94 7.45 14.82
C GLU A 111 2.86 8.30 15.51
N LEU A 112 1.59 7.97 15.30
CA LEU A 112 0.46 8.62 15.99
C LEU A 112 0.51 8.39 17.51
N PHE A 113 0.81 7.17 17.95
CA PHE A 113 0.94 6.84 19.37
C PHE A 113 2.01 7.71 20.06
N TYR A 114 3.17 7.89 19.44
CA TYR A 114 4.26 8.68 20.03
C TYR A 114 3.92 10.16 20.26
N ILE A 115 2.99 10.72 19.49
CA ILE A 115 2.56 12.12 19.62
C ILE A 115 1.21 12.26 20.35
N GLY A 116 0.64 11.15 20.84
CA GLY A 116 -0.66 11.14 21.53
C GLY A 116 -1.85 11.40 20.60
N ALA A 117 -1.71 11.15 19.30
CA ALA A 117 -2.77 11.29 18.31
C ALA A 117 -3.41 9.94 17.95
N SER A 118 -4.59 10.00 17.32
CA SER A 118 -5.33 8.84 16.81
C SER A 118 -6.04 9.21 15.51
N LEU A 119 -6.36 8.22 14.67
CA LEU A 119 -7.28 8.42 13.54
C LEU A 119 -8.72 8.07 13.97
N PRO A 120 -9.75 8.44 13.17
CA PRO A 120 -11.14 8.09 13.46
C PRO A 120 -11.34 6.61 13.74
N GLU A 121 -12.22 6.34 14.70
CA GLU A 121 -12.44 5.03 15.27
C GLU A 121 -13.31 4.11 14.40
N ASP A 122 -14.10 4.70 13.51
CA ASP A 122 -14.98 4.05 12.55
C ASP A 122 -14.27 3.65 11.25
N LEU A 123 -12.97 3.93 11.15
CA LEU A 123 -12.14 3.48 10.04
C LEU A 123 -12.09 1.95 9.98
N ILE A 124 -12.22 1.45 8.76
CA ILE A 124 -11.88 0.08 8.44
C ILE A 124 -10.61 0.05 7.58
N CYS A 125 -9.91 -1.08 7.57
CA CYS A 125 -8.69 -1.25 6.80
C CYS A 125 -8.58 -2.66 6.23
N VAL A 126 -7.84 -2.77 5.12
CA VAL A 126 -7.68 -4.01 4.35
C VAL A 126 -6.24 -4.10 3.87
N ASP A 127 -5.66 -5.29 3.97
CA ASP A 127 -4.36 -5.61 3.38
C ASP A 127 -4.54 -6.21 1.98
N SER A 128 -4.14 -5.45 0.96
CA SER A 128 -4.29 -5.87 -0.44
C SER A 128 -3.45 -7.10 -0.80
N LEU A 129 -2.36 -7.37 -0.08
CA LEU A 129 -1.55 -8.57 -0.28
C LEU A 129 -2.40 -9.84 -0.04
N MET A 130 -3.26 -9.83 0.98
CA MET A 130 -4.13 -10.97 1.29
C MET A 130 -5.19 -11.17 0.21
N ILE A 131 -5.76 -10.08 -0.31
CA ILE A 131 -6.75 -10.12 -1.39
C ILE A 131 -6.13 -10.68 -2.67
N PHE A 132 -5.02 -10.11 -3.14
CA PHE A 132 -4.40 -10.56 -4.38
C PHE A 132 -3.92 -12.00 -4.26
N ASN A 133 -3.34 -12.40 -3.12
CA ASN A 133 -3.01 -13.82 -2.86
C ASN A 133 -4.24 -14.72 -3.04
N LYS A 134 -5.41 -14.32 -2.54
CA LYS A 134 -6.63 -15.12 -2.68
C LYS A 134 -7.07 -15.21 -4.15
N ILE A 135 -7.09 -14.09 -4.86
CA ILE A 135 -7.46 -14.02 -6.29
C ILE A 135 -6.55 -14.95 -7.11
N TYR A 136 -5.23 -14.88 -6.94
CA TYR A 136 -4.29 -15.76 -7.64
C TYR A 136 -4.44 -17.24 -7.30
N ASN A 137 -4.78 -17.57 -6.06
CA ASN A 137 -4.96 -18.97 -5.66
C ASN A 137 -6.30 -19.55 -6.14
N GLN A 138 -7.31 -18.72 -6.37
CA GLN A 138 -8.61 -19.13 -6.94
C GLN A 138 -8.51 -19.36 -8.45
N SER A 139 -7.80 -18.50 -9.18
CA SER A 139 -7.60 -18.68 -10.64
C SER A 139 -6.88 -19.99 -10.98
N ASN A 140 -5.99 -20.47 -10.09
CA ASN A 140 -5.29 -21.75 -10.26
C ASN A 140 -6.17 -22.99 -10.00
N LYS A 141 -7.38 -22.83 -9.45
CA LYS A 141 -8.34 -23.92 -9.22
C LYS A 141 -9.44 -23.96 -10.29
N GLU A 142 -9.66 -22.86 -11.01
CA GLU A 142 -10.74 -22.71 -12.01
C GLU A 142 -10.30 -23.01 -13.45
N SER A 143 -9.07 -23.49 -13.70
CA SER A 143 -8.58 -23.89 -15.03
C SER A 143 -9.29 -25.10 -15.66
N ASP A 144 -10.36 -25.61 -15.05
CA ASP A 144 -11.26 -26.64 -15.61
C ASP A 144 -12.61 -26.07 -16.13
N PHE A 145 -12.82 -24.74 -16.15
CA PHE A 145 -14.08 -24.14 -16.57
C PHE A 145 -13.92 -23.14 -17.74
N LYS A 146 -14.56 -23.44 -18.88
CA LYS A 146 -14.53 -22.57 -20.08
C LYS A 146 -15.38 -21.30 -19.86
N PRO A 147 -14.86 -20.08 -20.09
CA PRO A 147 -15.65 -18.86 -19.94
C PRO A 147 -16.59 -18.67 -21.13
N SER A 148 -17.88 -18.55 -20.86
CA SER A 148 -18.86 -18.03 -21.80
C SER A 148 -18.87 -16.50 -21.77
N ALA A 149 -18.49 -15.90 -22.90
CA ALA A 149 -18.88 -14.58 -23.43
C ALA A 149 -18.89 -13.36 -22.47
N PHE A 150 -17.79 -12.61 -22.47
CA PHE A 150 -17.71 -11.24 -21.95
C PHE A 150 -17.80 -10.25 -23.13
N HIS A 151 -18.86 -9.44 -23.17
CA HIS A 151 -19.05 -8.40 -24.20
C HIS A 151 -18.63 -7.04 -23.64
N GLY A 152 -17.55 -6.46 -24.22
CA GLY A 152 -17.46 -5.01 -24.42
C GLY A 152 -16.59 -4.22 -23.45
N ALA A 153 -15.25 -4.36 -23.54
CA ALA A 153 -14.30 -3.24 -23.67
C ALA A 153 -12.85 -3.78 -23.74
N ARG A 154 -12.24 -3.58 -24.92
CA ARG A 154 -10.80 -3.61 -25.26
C ARG A 154 -9.97 -4.78 -24.73
N ASN A 155 -9.72 -5.74 -25.64
CA ASN A 155 -8.75 -6.83 -25.60
C ASN A 155 -7.44 -6.48 -24.86
N ILE A 156 -7.41 -6.64 -23.54
CA ILE A 156 -6.26 -7.28 -22.90
C ILE A 156 -6.54 -8.76 -23.07
N ASP A 157 -5.77 -9.35 -23.96
CA ASP A 157 -6.00 -10.66 -24.52
C ASP A 157 -6.10 -11.70 -23.37
N GLN A 158 -7.21 -12.42 -23.28
CA GLN A 158 -7.30 -13.62 -22.45
C GLN A 158 -6.14 -14.58 -22.81
N SER A 159 -5.67 -14.52 -24.07
CA SER A 159 -4.47 -15.20 -24.54
C SER A 159 -3.16 -14.67 -23.93
N LEU A 160 -3.09 -13.44 -23.41
CA LEU A 160 -1.92 -12.93 -22.67
C LEU A 160 -1.84 -13.63 -21.30
N PHE A 161 -2.97 -13.74 -20.60
CA PHE A 161 -3.07 -14.46 -19.32
C PHE A 161 -2.79 -15.97 -19.52
N ASP A 162 -3.23 -16.55 -20.64
CA ASP A 162 -2.96 -17.94 -21.00
C ASP A 162 -1.54 -18.17 -21.57
N SER A 163 -0.96 -17.21 -22.28
CA SER A 163 0.44 -17.26 -22.78
C SER A 163 1.47 -17.11 -21.64
N ILE A 164 1.12 -16.36 -20.59
CA ILE A 164 1.86 -16.30 -19.32
C ILE A 164 1.83 -17.67 -18.61
N ASN A 165 0.78 -18.47 -18.80
CA ASN A 165 0.72 -19.84 -18.29
C ASN A 165 1.59 -20.81 -19.12
N GLN A 166 1.65 -20.69 -20.46
CA GLN A 166 2.46 -21.59 -21.30
C GLN A 166 3.98 -21.35 -21.25
N LYS A 167 4.46 -20.11 -21.09
CA LYS A 167 5.92 -19.84 -21.05
C LYS A 167 6.64 -20.39 -19.80
N ASN A 168 5.90 -20.86 -18.80
CA ASN A 168 6.47 -21.44 -17.57
C ASN A 168 6.55 -22.98 -17.57
N GLU A 169 6.08 -23.65 -18.63
CA GLU A 169 6.12 -25.12 -18.71
C GLU A 169 7.46 -25.70 -19.22
N SER A 170 8.41 -24.85 -19.63
CA SER A 170 9.73 -25.30 -20.11
C SER A 170 10.85 -25.14 -19.07
N LYS A 171 10.58 -25.44 -17.80
CA LYS A 171 11.60 -25.90 -16.84
C LYS A 171 11.03 -26.99 -15.94
N ALA A 172 11.23 -28.23 -16.35
CA ALA A 172 10.96 -29.41 -15.55
C ALA A 172 11.88 -29.47 -14.32
N SER A 173 11.37 -29.08 -13.16
CA SER A 173 11.69 -29.68 -11.85
C SER A 173 10.53 -29.40 -10.89
N GLY A 174 10.05 -30.43 -10.20
CA GLY A 174 8.78 -30.45 -9.47
C GLY A 174 8.71 -29.59 -8.22
N GLN A 175 8.75 -28.27 -8.35
CA GLN A 175 8.31 -27.33 -7.32
C GLN A 175 7.20 -26.43 -7.91
N LYS A 176 6.00 -26.46 -7.31
CA LYS A 176 4.93 -25.50 -7.62
C LYS A 176 5.50 -24.09 -7.43
N GLN A 177 5.83 -23.40 -8.51
CA GLN A 177 6.42 -22.07 -8.45
C GLN A 177 5.36 -21.09 -7.93
N ARG A 178 5.43 -20.78 -6.63
CA ARG A 178 4.52 -19.81 -6.00
C ARG A 178 4.82 -18.46 -6.62
N ARG A 179 3.84 -17.89 -7.34
CA ARG A 179 3.93 -16.56 -7.91
C ARG A 179 4.06 -15.54 -6.78
N SER A 180 5.01 -14.61 -6.92
CA SER A 180 5.21 -13.52 -5.96
C SER A 180 4.01 -12.60 -5.99
N CYS A 181 3.41 -12.35 -4.82
CA CYS A 181 2.38 -11.33 -4.67
C CYS A 181 2.94 -9.99 -4.19
N ALA A 182 4.24 -9.76 -4.32
CA ALA A 182 4.83 -8.45 -4.08
C ALA A 182 4.33 -7.43 -5.12
N LEU A 183 4.12 -6.19 -4.69
CA LEU A 183 3.53 -5.12 -5.52
C LEU A 183 4.16 -5.02 -6.91
N ASN A 184 5.49 -4.88 -6.99
CA ASN A 184 6.24 -4.85 -8.24
C ASN A 184 5.98 -6.07 -9.13
N SER A 185 5.94 -7.27 -8.55
CA SER A 185 5.68 -8.51 -9.29
C SER A 185 4.26 -8.53 -9.86
N LEU A 186 3.28 -8.11 -9.06
CA LEU A 186 1.88 -8.03 -9.48
C LEU A 186 1.69 -7.00 -10.59
N TYR A 187 2.23 -5.80 -10.38
CA TYR A 187 2.13 -4.69 -11.33
C TYR A 187 2.75 -5.05 -12.67
N LYS A 188 3.97 -5.62 -12.67
CA LYS A 188 4.64 -6.06 -13.89
C LYS A 188 3.89 -7.17 -14.61
N THR A 189 3.33 -8.10 -13.87
CA THR A 189 2.53 -9.20 -14.45
C THR A 189 1.28 -8.65 -15.14
N LEU A 190 0.63 -7.65 -14.54
CA LEU A 190 -0.62 -7.08 -15.02
C LEU A 190 -0.41 -6.12 -16.20
N THR A 191 0.58 -5.23 -16.10
CA THR A 191 0.77 -4.12 -17.05
C THR A 191 1.83 -4.42 -18.11
N GLY A 192 2.71 -5.40 -17.86
CA GLY A 192 3.90 -5.65 -18.68
C GLY A 192 5.07 -4.70 -18.40
N GLU A 193 4.90 -3.72 -17.50
CA GLU A 193 5.87 -2.66 -17.23
C GLU A 193 6.35 -2.68 -15.77
N ASP A 194 7.53 -2.13 -15.51
CA ASP A 194 8.01 -1.89 -14.15
C ASP A 194 7.37 -0.61 -13.56
N ILE A 195 7.21 -0.55 -12.24
CA ILE A 195 6.73 0.67 -11.57
C ILE A 195 7.79 1.77 -11.73
N GLN A 196 7.40 2.90 -12.30
CA GLN A 196 8.28 4.06 -12.39
C GLN A 196 8.46 4.70 -11.01
N ASN A 197 9.70 4.96 -10.62
CA ASN A 197 10.05 5.44 -9.27
C ASN A 197 9.47 4.55 -8.15
N ALA A 198 9.56 3.23 -8.33
CA ALA A 198 9.24 2.27 -7.28
C ALA A 198 9.99 2.62 -5.99
N HIS A 199 9.37 2.37 -4.83
CA HIS A 199 9.87 2.81 -3.53
C HIS A 199 9.84 4.34 -3.34
N SER A 200 8.92 5.01 -4.03
CA SER A 200 8.36 6.27 -3.55
C SER A 200 6.92 6.02 -3.16
N ALA A 201 6.49 6.61 -2.04
CA ALA A 201 5.15 6.36 -1.49
C ALA A 201 4.04 6.70 -2.49
N GLU A 202 4.25 7.73 -3.31
CA GLU A 202 3.28 8.10 -4.35
C GLU A 202 3.19 7.07 -5.47
N SER A 203 4.32 6.64 -6.04
CA SER A 203 4.30 5.68 -7.14
C SER A 203 3.71 4.33 -6.71
N ASP A 204 4.03 3.87 -5.50
CA ASP A 204 3.54 2.59 -4.99
C ASP A 204 2.04 2.67 -4.67
N CYS A 205 1.53 3.80 -4.16
CA CYS A 205 0.10 4.09 -4.09
C CYS A 205 -0.58 4.01 -5.47
N ILE A 206 -0.02 4.67 -6.48
CA ILE A 206 -0.59 4.70 -7.83
C ILE A 206 -0.62 3.29 -8.43
N ALA A 207 0.45 2.53 -8.25
CA ALA A 207 0.54 1.15 -8.73
C ALA A 207 -0.51 0.26 -8.07
N LEU A 208 -0.71 0.39 -6.76
CA LEU A 208 -1.75 -0.35 -6.05
C LEU A 208 -3.15 0.06 -6.49
N CYS A 209 -3.40 1.37 -6.67
CA CYS A 209 -4.65 1.86 -7.23
C CYS A 209 -4.95 1.23 -8.60
N ARG A 210 -3.95 1.14 -9.49
CA ARG A 210 -4.08 0.51 -10.82
C ARG A 210 -4.39 -0.98 -10.70
N LEU A 211 -3.69 -1.70 -9.82
CA LEU A 211 -3.96 -3.13 -9.57
C LEU A 211 -5.41 -3.38 -9.13
N ILE A 212 -5.96 -2.51 -8.27
CA ILE A 212 -7.35 -2.61 -7.81
C ILE A 212 -8.32 -2.30 -8.96
N HIS A 213 -8.02 -1.29 -9.78
CA HIS A 213 -8.86 -0.87 -10.90
C HIS A 213 -8.93 -1.92 -12.03
N GLU A 214 -7.86 -2.65 -12.28
CA GLU A 214 -7.79 -3.67 -13.35
C GLU A 214 -8.45 -5.00 -12.98
N ALA A 215 -8.65 -5.26 -11.67
CA ALA A 215 -9.35 -6.45 -11.19
C ALA A 215 -10.49 -6.09 -10.20
N PRO A 216 -11.40 -5.17 -10.56
CA PRO A 216 -12.31 -4.58 -9.58
C PRO A 216 -13.32 -5.61 -9.07
N ASP A 217 -13.89 -6.43 -9.96
CA ASP A 217 -14.88 -7.44 -9.58
C ASP A 217 -14.29 -8.51 -8.66
N GLN A 218 -13.09 -9.02 -9.00
CA GLN A 218 -12.39 -10.02 -8.19
C GLN A 218 -12.00 -9.44 -6.83
N PHE A 219 -11.51 -8.20 -6.81
CA PHE A 219 -11.14 -7.49 -5.58
C PHE A 219 -12.35 -7.31 -4.67
N TRP A 220 -13.47 -6.77 -5.18
CA TRP A 220 -14.68 -6.53 -4.39
C TRP A 220 -15.38 -7.82 -3.94
N LYS A 221 -15.30 -8.90 -4.74
CA LYS A 221 -15.90 -10.20 -4.39
C LYS A 221 -15.34 -10.76 -3.08
N VAL A 222 -14.06 -10.52 -2.79
CA VAL A 222 -13.38 -11.07 -1.61
C VAL A 222 -13.07 -10.02 -0.53
N LEU A 223 -13.16 -8.73 -0.83
CA LEU A 223 -12.80 -7.64 0.10
C LEU A 223 -13.42 -7.81 1.49
N ASN A 224 -14.73 -8.07 1.55
CA ASN A 224 -15.47 -8.14 2.81
C ASN A 224 -14.93 -9.20 3.77
N GLU A 225 -14.23 -10.22 3.27
CA GLU A 225 -13.63 -11.27 4.09
C GLU A 225 -12.36 -10.81 4.83
N PHE A 226 -11.73 -9.73 4.37
CA PHE A 226 -10.45 -9.23 4.88
C PHE A 226 -10.55 -7.86 5.55
N ILE A 227 -11.76 -7.32 5.70
CA ILE A 227 -11.99 -6.06 6.42
C ILE A 227 -11.61 -6.24 7.89
N CYS A 228 -10.79 -5.32 8.39
CA CYS A 228 -10.40 -5.21 9.79
C CYS A 228 -10.78 -3.83 10.33
N SER A 229 -11.15 -3.73 11.60
CA SER A 229 -11.34 -2.44 12.27
C SER A 229 -9.98 -1.77 12.50
N TRP A 230 -9.88 -0.46 12.24
CA TRP A 230 -8.67 0.31 12.56
C TRP A 230 -8.30 0.25 14.05
N LYS A 231 -9.30 0.05 14.92
CA LYS A 231 -9.10 -0.11 16.36
C LYS A 231 -8.24 -1.33 16.70
N ASP A 232 -8.32 -2.38 15.90
CA ASP A 232 -7.64 -3.66 16.14
C ASP A 232 -6.20 -3.66 15.61
N ILE A 233 -5.81 -2.63 14.84
CA ILE A 233 -4.43 -2.43 14.41
C ILE A 233 -3.57 -2.03 15.61
N LYS A 234 -2.56 -2.86 15.88
CA LYS A 234 -1.54 -2.63 16.90
C LYS A 234 -0.39 -1.78 16.33
N SER A 235 0.24 -0.98 17.17
CA SER A 235 1.54 -0.38 16.86
C SER A 235 2.62 -1.46 16.76
N PHE A 236 3.82 -1.07 16.32
CA PHE A 236 4.99 -1.91 16.54
C PHE A 236 5.24 -2.07 18.04
N GLU A 237 5.60 -3.28 18.45
CA GLU A 237 6.01 -3.56 19.82
C GLU A 237 7.50 -3.26 19.95
N PHE A 238 7.83 -2.06 20.42
CA PHE A 238 9.20 -1.77 20.83
C PHE A 238 9.32 -2.07 22.32
N VAL A 239 10.26 -2.95 22.68
CA VAL A 239 10.67 -3.13 24.07
C VAL A 239 10.99 -1.75 24.63
N LYS A 240 10.31 -1.36 25.72
CA LYS A 240 10.60 -0.11 26.44
C LYS A 240 12.09 -0.08 26.77
N ILE A 241 12.88 0.69 26.03
CA ILE A 241 14.21 1.10 26.50
C ILE A 241 13.95 2.21 27.51
N SER A 242 13.56 1.82 28.72
CA SER A 242 13.75 2.64 29.90
C SER A 242 15.25 2.64 30.21
N THR A 243 16.04 3.39 29.43
CA THR A 243 17.44 3.84 29.71
C THR A 243 18.16 4.26 28.41
N LEU A 244 17.81 5.41 27.85
CA LEU A 244 18.82 6.24 27.18
C LEU A 244 18.58 7.69 27.63
N PRO A 245 19.62 8.41 28.09
CA PRO A 245 19.45 9.80 28.48
C PRO A 245 18.95 10.58 27.27
N ASP A 246 18.01 11.50 27.50
CA ASP A 246 17.57 12.48 26.52
C ASP A 246 18.82 13.16 25.94
N GLY A 247 19.23 12.67 24.77
CA GLY A 247 20.23 13.33 23.96
C GLY A 247 19.64 14.67 23.60
N VAL A 248 20.28 15.72 24.09
CA VAL A 248 20.03 17.11 23.68
C VAL A 248 20.16 17.15 22.15
N PHE A 249 19.02 17.13 21.46
CA PHE A 249 18.96 17.41 20.04
C PHE A 249 18.62 18.90 19.89
N PRO A 250 19.32 19.61 18.98
CA PRO A 250 19.18 21.05 18.87
C PRO A 250 17.72 21.39 18.56
N SER A 251 17.16 22.28 19.37
CA SER A 251 15.90 22.93 19.08
C SER A 251 16.02 23.56 17.69
N GLN A 252 15.19 23.13 16.74
CA GLN A 252 14.92 23.94 15.57
C GLN A 252 14.27 25.23 16.10
N THR A 253 15.01 26.32 15.96
CA THR A 253 14.55 27.69 16.25
C THR A 253 13.82 28.24 15.04
#